data_AF-A0A4U1JLL9-F1
#
_entry.id   AF-A0A4U1JLL9-F1
#
_cell.length_a   1.000
_cell.length_b   1.000
_cell.length_c   1.000
_cell.angle_alpha   90.00
_cell.angle_beta   90.00
_cell.angle_gamma   90.00
#
_symmetry.space_group_name_H-M   'P 1'
#
loop_
_entity.id
_entity.type
_entity.pdbx_description
1 polymer ?
#
loop_
_entity_poly.entity_id
_entity_poly.type
_entity_poly.pdbx_seq_one_letter_code
_entity_poly.pdbx_strand_id
1 'polypeptide(L)'
;MPTTASKKSKPRVNPEEELSPLLVWGGGSALVLLVAALFWGVWKSQFAAPSGHLFNTPTQEVEAGYCLTVAQSIVSSGAPPGSYFEEAAQFWVKRLRDIEAEMGPAIAQGRAKLSVDKQGSGQKSSVWLQYAMDLCSQKAVTYGARFRSFD
;
A
#
# COMPACT_ATOMS: atom_id res chain seq x y z
N MET A 1 -18.81 54.94 63.77
CA MET A 1 -17.80 53.99 64.31
C MET A 1 -17.96 52.65 63.56
N PRO A 2 -16.87 51.92 63.28
CA PRO A 2 -16.28 51.79 61.94
C PRO A 2 -16.82 50.63 61.07
N THR A 3 -16.82 50.86 59.76
CA THR A 3 -16.96 49.86 58.68
C THR A 3 -15.68 49.04 58.55
N THR A 4 -15.75 47.71 58.74
CA THR A 4 -14.68 46.76 58.45
C THR A 4 -14.66 46.45 56.95
N ALA A 5 -13.65 46.96 56.25
CA ALA A 5 -13.40 46.61 54.85
C ALA A 5 -12.73 45.23 54.76
N SER A 6 -13.45 44.26 54.20
CA SER A 6 -12.94 42.92 53.87
C SER A 6 -11.97 43.02 52.68
N LYS A 7 -10.68 42.73 52.94
CA LYS A 7 -9.59 42.74 51.96
C LYS A 7 -9.75 41.53 51.03
N LYS A 8 -10.25 41.74 49.81
CA LYS A 8 -10.25 40.71 48.74
C LYS A 8 -8.81 40.28 48.43
N SER A 9 -8.44 39.05 48.78
CA SER A 9 -7.19 38.45 48.29
C SER A 9 -7.37 38.06 46.83
N LYS A 10 -6.62 38.69 45.92
CA LYS A 10 -6.50 38.19 44.55
C LYS A 10 -5.72 36.86 44.59
N PRO A 11 -6.16 35.83 43.85
CA PRO A 11 -5.37 34.61 43.72
C PRO A 11 -4.03 34.96 43.06
N ARG A 12 -2.91 34.63 43.72
CA ARG A 12 -1.58 34.70 43.10
C ARG A 12 -1.50 33.53 42.13
N VAL A 13 -1.74 33.80 40.85
CA VAL A 13 -1.32 32.89 39.79
C VAL A 13 0.19 33.03 39.68
N ASN A 14 0.91 31.92 39.76
CA ASN A 14 2.37 31.92 39.65
C ASN A 14 2.74 32.33 38.21
N PRO A 15 3.68 33.26 38.00
CA PRO A 15 4.09 33.71 36.66
C PRO A 15 4.75 32.60 35.81
N GLU A 16 4.98 31.43 36.42
CA GLU A 16 5.53 30.23 35.82
C GLU A 16 4.47 29.42 35.05
N GLU A 17 3.17 29.67 35.31
CA GLU A 17 2.03 29.04 34.60
C GLU A 17 1.47 29.90 33.46
N GLU A 18 1.92 31.15 33.30
CA GLU A 18 1.63 31.94 32.10
C GLU A 18 2.52 31.44 30.95
N LEU A 19 2.16 30.30 30.37
CA LEU A 19 2.62 29.95 29.03
C LEU A 19 2.24 31.11 28.11
N SER A 20 3.26 31.87 27.69
CA SER A 20 3.08 33.06 26.88
C SER A 20 2.17 32.73 25.69
N PRO A 21 1.09 33.48 25.44
CA PRO A 21 0.17 33.20 24.34
C PRO A 21 0.90 33.20 22.98
N LEU A 22 1.97 33.98 22.87
CA LEU A 22 2.93 33.98 21.76
C LEU A 22 3.68 32.65 21.58
N LEU A 23 3.99 31.95 22.67
CA LEU A 23 4.71 30.67 22.65
C LEU A 23 3.76 29.50 22.33
N VAL A 24 2.51 29.57 22.79
CA VAL A 24 1.44 28.63 22.43
C VAL A 24 1.04 28.79 20.95
N TRP A 25 0.81 30.03 20.51
CA TRP A 25 0.50 30.30 19.10
C TRP A 25 1.69 30.08 18.17
N GLY A 26 2.89 30.50 18.57
CA GLY A 26 4.12 30.29 17.80
C GLY A 26 4.49 28.81 17.67
N GLY A 27 4.42 28.06 18.78
CA GLY A 27 4.65 26.62 18.80
C GLY A 27 3.62 25.85 17.97
N GLY A 28 2.34 26.21 18.08
CA GLY A 28 1.27 25.64 17.26
C GLY A 28 1.47 25.92 15.76
N SER A 29 1.84 27.15 15.40
CA SER A 29 2.09 27.55 14.00
C SER A 29 3.26 26.78 13.39
N ALA A 30 4.36 26.65 14.15
CA ALA A 30 5.53 25.90 13.71
C ALA A 30 5.21 24.42 13.51
N LEU A 31 4.41 23.82 14.40
CA LEU A 31 3.98 22.43 14.28
C LEU A 31 3.07 22.23 13.06
N VAL A 32 2.13 23.15 12.80
CA VAL A 32 1.28 23.11 11.61
C VAL A 32 2.11 23.20 10.33
N LEU A 33 3.09 24.10 10.26
CA LEU A 33 4.00 24.21 9.11
C LEU A 33 4.85 22.95 8.93
N LEU A 34 5.33 22.36 10.02
CA LEU A 34 6.10 21.11 9.99
C LEU A 34 5.23 19.94 9.51
N VAL A 35 4.00 19.82 10.00
CA VAL A 35 3.04 18.81 9.53
C VAL A 35 2.70 19.02 8.06
N ALA A 36 2.48 20.26 7.62
CA ALA A 36 2.22 20.58 6.21
C ALA A 36 3.42 20.25 5.32
N ALA A 37 4.64 20.52 5.76
CA ALA A 37 5.87 20.19 5.04
C ALA A 37 6.10 18.67 4.97
N LEU A 38 5.87 17.95 6.06
CA LEU A 38 5.92 16.48 6.08
C LEU A 38 4.83 15.89 5.19
N PHE A 39 3.59 16.40 5.26
CA PHE A 39 2.50 15.99 4.40
C PHE A 39 2.81 16.25 2.93
N TRP A 40 3.36 17.43 2.59
CA TRP A 40 3.79 17.75 1.23
C TRP A 40 4.93 16.85 0.76
N GLY A 41 5.90 16.59 1.63
CA GLY A 41 7.00 15.67 1.38
C GLY A 41 6.48 14.26 1.11
N VAL A 42 5.56 13.76 1.94
CA VAL A 42 4.91 12.46 1.76
C VAL A 42 4.07 12.46 0.49
N TRP A 43 3.25 13.48 0.23
CA TRP A 43 2.44 13.59 -0.98
C TRP A 43 3.30 13.55 -2.25
N LYS A 44 4.44 14.24 -2.27
CA LYS A 44 5.39 14.19 -3.38
C LYS A 44 6.17 12.86 -3.44
N SER A 45 6.45 12.24 -2.30
CA SER A 45 7.25 11.02 -2.21
C SER A 45 6.46 9.73 -2.37
N GLN A 46 5.13 9.73 -2.16
CA GLN A 46 4.25 8.59 -2.47
C GLN A 46 4.17 8.34 -3.99
N PHE A 47 4.52 9.34 -4.82
CA PHE A 47 4.77 9.17 -6.26
C PHE A 47 6.21 8.69 -6.59
N ALA A 48 7.09 8.58 -5.60
CA ALA A 48 8.51 8.25 -5.75
C ALA A 48 8.94 6.99 -4.98
N ALA A 49 8.04 6.30 -4.27
CA ALA A 49 8.22 4.87 -4.11
C ALA A 49 8.29 4.32 -5.53
N PRO A 50 9.35 3.58 -5.93
CA PRO A 50 9.32 2.93 -7.22
C PRO A 50 8.01 2.18 -7.23
N SER A 51 7.17 2.41 -8.22
CA SER A 51 6.14 1.43 -8.58
C SER A 51 6.91 0.21 -9.09
N GLY A 52 7.72 -0.40 -8.21
CA GLY A 52 8.48 -1.58 -8.48
C GLY A 52 7.43 -2.59 -8.85
N HIS A 53 7.52 -3.05 -10.09
CA HIS A 53 6.69 -4.15 -10.51
C HIS A 53 6.93 -5.31 -9.55
N LEU A 54 5.87 -6.03 -9.23
CA LEU A 54 5.94 -7.14 -8.30
C LEU A 54 7.11 -8.08 -8.68
N PHE A 55 7.85 -8.54 -7.67
CA PHE A 55 9.01 -9.43 -7.84
C PHE A 55 10.18 -8.83 -8.66
N ASN A 56 10.33 -7.51 -8.69
CA ASN A 56 11.34 -6.80 -9.50
C ASN A 56 11.23 -7.14 -10.99
N THR A 57 10.00 -7.25 -11.50
CA THR A 57 9.77 -7.46 -12.92
C THR A 57 10.11 -6.19 -13.72
N PRO A 58 10.58 -6.32 -14.98
CA PRO A 58 11.07 -5.17 -15.74
C PRO A 58 9.94 -4.26 -16.26
N THR A 59 8.75 -4.82 -16.50
CA THR A 59 7.59 -4.09 -17.04
C THR A 59 6.27 -4.58 -16.43
N GLN A 60 5.21 -3.77 -16.56
CA GLN A 60 3.85 -4.15 -16.14
C GLN A 60 3.31 -5.38 -16.86
N GLU A 61 3.77 -5.62 -18.10
CA GLU A 61 3.35 -6.76 -18.92
C GLU A 61 3.91 -8.06 -18.34
N VAL A 62 5.20 -8.05 -17.99
CA VAL A 62 5.87 -9.20 -17.35
C VAL A 62 5.30 -9.44 -15.95
N GLU A 63 4.95 -8.38 -15.22
CA GLU A 63 4.24 -8.47 -13.94
C GLU A 63 2.89 -9.18 -14.09
N ALA A 64 2.07 -8.75 -15.05
CA ALA A 64 0.77 -9.35 -15.30
C ALA A 64 0.90 -10.79 -15.79
N GLY A 65 1.89 -11.09 -16.64
CA GLY A 65 2.22 -12.45 -17.07
C GLY A 65 2.69 -13.36 -15.93
N TYR A 66 3.48 -12.82 -14.99
CA TYR A 66 3.91 -13.52 -13.78
C TYR A 66 2.70 -13.88 -12.92
N CYS A 67 1.85 -12.89 -12.60
CA CYS A 67 0.69 -13.08 -11.74
C CYS A 67 -0.37 -13.99 -12.38
N LEU A 68 -0.54 -13.93 -13.70
CA LEU A 68 -1.36 -14.90 -14.43
C LEU A 68 -0.82 -16.32 -14.27
N THR A 69 0.49 -16.49 -14.43
CA THR A 69 1.13 -17.81 -14.30
C THR A 69 1.00 -18.36 -12.87
N VAL A 70 1.11 -17.49 -11.85
CA VAL A 70 0.89 -17.87 -10.44
C VAL A 70 -0.54 -18.37 -10.23
N ALA A 71 -1.54 -17.61 -10.67
CA ALA A 71 -2.95 -17.98 -10.53
C ALA A 71 -3.27 -19.34 -11.20
N GLN A 72 -2.66 -19.60 -12.36
CA GLN A 72 -2.80 -20.89 -13.07
C GLN A 72 -2.02 -22.04 -12.41
N SER A 73 -0.90 -21.74 -11.75
CA SER A 73 -0.01 -22.76 -11.17
C SER A 73 -0.45 -23.27 -9.79
N ILE A 74 -1.36 -22.56 -9.12
CA ILE A 74 -1.88 -22.96 -7.80
C ILE A 74 -2.85 -24.13 -7.92
N VAL A 75 -3.66 -24.14 -8.98
CA VAL A 75 -4.62 -25.22 -9.23
C VAL A 75 -4.19 -25.99 -10.47
N SER A 76 -3.42 -27.06 -10.27
CA SER A 76 -2.90 -27.90 -11.36
C SER A 76 -3.98 -28.50 -12.28
N SER A 77 -5.23 -28.60 -11.80
CA SER A 77 -6.38 -29.10 -12.55
C SER A 77 -7.20 -28.00 -13.25
N GLY A 78 -6.75 -26.73 -13.19
CA GLY A 78 -7.54 -25.57 -13.58
C GLY A 78 -8.38 -25.05 -12.40
N ALA A 79 -8.43 -23.72 -12.25
CA ALA A 79 -9.19 -23.07 -11.18
C ALA A 79 -10.67 -23.44 -11.27
N PRO A 80 -11.34 -23.83 -10.17
CA PRO A 80 -12.77 -24.13 -10.19
C PRO A 80 -13.57 -22.92 -10.70
N PRO A 81 -14.63 -23.16 -11.49
CA PRO A 81 -15.44 -22.07 -12.02
C PRO A 81 -16.06 -21.24 -10.89
N GLY A 82 -15.85 -19.91 -10.93
CA GLY A 82 -16.29 -18.98 -9.89
C GLY A 82 -15.38 -18.93 -8.65
N SER A 83 -14.20 -19.54 -8.71
CA SER A 83 -13.21 -19.41 -7.64
C SER A 83 -12.43 -18.10 -7.75
N TYR A 84 -11.95 -17.62 -6.61
CA TYR A 84 -11.02 -16.51 -6.50
C TYR A 84 -9.82 -16.59 -7.47
N PHE A 85 -9.24 -17.79 -7.64
CA PHE A 85 -8.10 -17.99 -8.54
C PHE A 85 -8.46 -17.78 -10.01
N GLU A 86 -9.68 -18.14 -10.39
CA GLU A 86 -10.18 -17.89 -11.75
C GLU A 86 -10.42 -16.39 -11.97
N GLU A 87 -11.07 -15.71 -11.03
CA GLU A 87 -11.30 -14.26 -11.11
C GLU A 87 -9.98 -13.49 -11.23
N ALA A 88 -8.96 -13.89 -10.47
CA ALA A 88 -7.62 -13.34 -10.56
C ALA A 88 -6.97 -13.61 -11.92
N ALA A 89 -7.06 -14.84 -12.43
CA ALA A 89 -6.54 -15.15 -13.77
C ALA A 89 -7.24 -14.32 -14.85
N GLN A 90 -8.57 -14.18 -14.79
CA GLN A 90 -9.35 -13.37 -15.73
C GLN A 90 -8.96 -11.89 -15.65
N PHE A 91 -8.75 -11.35 -14.44
CA PHE A 91 -8.28 -9.98 -14.25
C PHE A 91 -6.92 -9.75 -14.92
N TRP A 92 -5.95 -10.63 -14.69
CA TRP A 92 -4.62 -10.47 -15.27
C TRP A 92 -4.59 -10.66 -16.79
N VAL A 93 -5.41 -11.57 -17.33
CA VAL A 93 -5.60 -11.67 -18.79
C VAL A 93 -6.22 -10.39 -19.34
N LYS A 94 -7.26 -9.86 -18.69
CA LYS A 94 -7.90 -8.60 -19.11
C LYS A 94 -6.89 -7.45 -19.06
N ARG A 95 -6.10 -7.35 -17.98
CA ARG A 95 -5.07 -6.32 -17.83
C ARG A 95 -4.02 -6.39 -18.94
N LEU A 96 -3.56 -7.59 -19.30
CA LEU A 96 -2.64 -7.78 -20.44
C LEU A 96 -3.23 -7.30 -21.76
N ARG A 97 -4.55 -7.48 -21.97
CA ARG A 97 -5.25 -6.93 -23.15
C ARG A 97 -5.39 -5.41 -23.07
N ASP A 98 -5.75 -4.87 -21.91
CA ASP A 98 -5.99 -3.45 -21.70
C ASP A 98 -4.71 -2.60 -21.86
N ILE A 99 -3.54 -3.19 -21.61
CA ILE A 99 -2.22 -2.55 -21.84
C ILE A 99 -1.65 -2.84 -23.24
N GLU A 100 -2.43 -3.49 -24.12
CA GLU A 100 -2.04 -3.86 -25.49
C GLU A 100 -0.72 -4.66 -25.58
N ALA A 101 -0.40 -5.42 -24.54
CA ALA A 101 0.85 -6.20 -24.49
C ALA A 101 0.84 -7.36 -25.49
N GLU A 102 2.02 -7.70 -26.00
CA GLU A 102 2.24 -8.99 -26.64
C GLU A 102 2.17 -10.11 -25.60
N MET A 103 0.97 -10.70 -25.44
CA MET A 103 0.65 -11.66 -24.38
C MET A 103 1.62 -12.84 -24.35
N GLY A 104 2.02 -13.40 -25.49
CA GLY A 104 2.92 -14.55 -25.56
C GLY A 104 4.28 -14.29 -24.89
N PRO A 105 5.05 -13.30 -25.38
CA PRO A 105 6.31 -12.88 -24.77
C PRO A 105 6.18 -12.48 -23.30
N ALA A 106 5.15 -11.69 -22.93
CA ALA A 106 4.94 -11.24 -21.56
C ALA A 106 4.70 -12.40 -20.58
N ILE A 107 3.87 -13.37 -20.97
CA ILE A 107 3.60 -14.57 -20.17
C ILE A 107 4.84 -15.47 -20.10
N ALA A 108 5.56 -15.65 -21.21
CA ALA A 108 6.78 -16.46 -21.24
C ALA A 108 7.86 -15.89 -20.30
N GLN A 109 8.07 -14.57 -20.34
CA GLN A 109 9.00 -13.88 -19.44
C GLN A 109 8.54 -13.96 -17.98
N GLY A 110 7.24 -13.76 -17.71
CA GLY A 110 6.67 -13.90 -16.37
C GLY A 110 6.86 -15.30 -15.80
N ARG A 111 6.64 -16.33 -16.61
CA ARG A 111 6.85 -17.74 -16.24
C ARG A 111 8.33 -18.06 -15.99
N ALA A 112 9.23 -17.53 -16.80
CA ALA A 112 10.66 -17.70 -16.61
C ALA A 112 11.10 -17.08 -15.27
N LYS A 113 10.64 -15.86 -14.98
CA LYS A 113 10.92 -15.18 -13.70
C LYS A 113 10.34 -15.93 -12.51
N LEU A 114 9.11 -16.44 -12.61
CA LEU A 114 8.49 -17.28 -11.56
C LEU A 114 9.33 -18.53 -11.27
N SER A 115 9.86 -19.18 -12.31
CA SER A 115 10.73 -20.34 -12.14
C SER A 115 12.01 -20.00 -11.38
N VAL A 116 12.65 -18.87 -11.71
CA VAL A 116 13.85 -18.36 -11.03
C VAL A 116 13.55 -18.03 -9.58
N ASP A 117 12.47 -17.30 -9.30
CA ASP A 117 12.11 -16.89 -7.94
C ASP A 117 11.75 -18.08 -7.07
N LYS A 118 11.01 -19.03 -7.63
CA LYS A 118 10.68 -20.28 -6.95
C LYS A 118 11.94 -21.05 -6.56
N GLN A 119 12.91 -21.18 -7.46
CA GLN A 119 14.18 -21.86 -7.18
C GLN A 119 15.03 -21.08 -6.17
N GLY A 120 15.08 -19.75 -6.26
CA GLY A 120 15.84 -18.88 -5.35
C GLY A 120 15.23 -18.77 -3.94
N SER A 121 13.93 -19.03 -3.77
CA SER A 121 13.25 -18.88 -2.49
C SER A 121 13.71 -19.86 -1.40
N GLY A 122 14.24 -21.03 -1.78
CA GLY A 122 14.55 -22.12 -0.85
C GLY A 122 13.32 -22.74 -0.16
N GLN A 123 12.10 -22.30 -0.51
CA GLN A 123 10.84 -22.77 0.08
C GLN A 123 10.21 -23.90 -0.75
N LYS A 124 9.25 -24.61 -0.14
CA LYS A 124 8.39 -25.53 -0.89
C LYS A 124 7.63 -24.76 -1.97
N SER A 125 7.50 -25.36 -3.15
CA SER A 125 6.82 -24.74 -4.30
C SER A 125 5.43 -24.21 -3.97
N SER A 126 4.65 -24.93 -3.17
CA SER A 126 3.29 -24.53 -2.81
C SER A 126 3.26 -23.28 -1.94
N VAL A 127 4.20 -23.15 -1.01
CA VAL A 127 4.31 -22.00 -0.10
C VAL A 127 4.68 -20.74 -0.88
N TRP A 128 5.65 -20.84 -1.79
CA TRP A 128 6.01 -19.72 -2.66
C TRP A 128 4.83 -19.28 -3.54
N LEU A 129 4.09 -20.23 -4.12
CA LEU A 129 2.95 -19.92 -4.97
C LEU A 129 1.81 -19.25 -4.20
N GLN A 130 1.53 -19.68 -2.96
CA GLN A 130 0.54 -19.03 -2.10
C GLN A 130 0.95 -17.59 -1.75
N TYR A 131 2.20 -17.40 -1.31
CA TYR A 131 2.74 -16.07 -1.05
C TYR A 131 2.68 -15.16 -2.28
N ALA A 132 3.06 -15.69 -3.45
CA ALA A 132 3.03 -14.93 -4.69
C ALA A 132 1.61 -14.56 -5.10
N MET A 133 0.63 -15.44 -4.82
CA MET A 133 -0.78 -15.18 -5.08
C MET A 133 -1.32 -14.03 -4.25
N ASP A 134 -1.02 -14.02 -2.96
CA ASP A 134 -1.49 -12.99 -2.04
C ASP A 134 -0.98 -11.62 -2.48
N LEU A 135 0.30 -11.52 -2.82
CA LEU A 135 0.89 -10.29 -3.36
C LEU A 135 0.25 -9.86 -4.68
N CYS A 136 0.11 -10.80 -5.63
CA CYS A 136 -0.55 -10.51 -6.90
C CYS A 136 -1.99 -10.02 -6.69
N SER A 137 -2.73 -10.62 -5.78
CA SER A 137 -4.10 -10.19 -5.50
C SER A 137 -4.20 -8.81 -4.88
N GLN A 138 -3.32 -8.50 -3.92
CA GLN A 138 -3.25 -7.18 -3.31
C GLN A 138 -2.93 -6.10 -4.35
N LYS A 139 -2.04 -6.43 -5.29
CA LYS A 139 -1.71 -5.56 -6.40
C LYS A 139 -2.86 -5.42 -7.39
N ALA A 140 -3.58 -6.51 -7.68
CA ALA A 140 -4.78 -6.47 -8.51
C ALA A 140 -5.84 -5.54 -7.92
N VAL A 141 -6.10 -5.60 -6.60
CA VAL A 141 -7.00 -4.66 -5.90
C VAL A 141 -6.52 -3.22 -6.05
N THR A 142 -5.21 -2.97 -5.88
CA THR A 142 -4.62 -1.64 -6.11
C THR A 142 -4.85 -1.14 -7.54
N TYR A 143 -4.85 -2.04 -8.53
CA TYR A 143 -5.18 -1.75 -9.93
C TYR A 143 -6.69 -1.71 -10.22
N GLY A 144 -7.55 -1.84 -9.21
CA GLY A 144 -9.01 -1.72 -9.36
C GLY A 144 -9.75 -3.04 -9.57
N ALA A 145 -9.12 -4.19 -9.34
CA ALA A 145 -9.83 -5.47 -9.32
C ALA A 145 -10.88 -5.50 -8.20
N ARG A 146 -12.06 -6.03 -8.50
CA ARG A 146 -13.07 -6.41 -7.52
C ARG A 146 -13.31 -7.92 -7.64
N PHE A 147 -12.95 -8.64 -6.59
CA PHE A 147 -13.16 -10.08 -6.50
C PHE A 147 -14.53 -10.33 -5.89
N ARG A 148 -15.44 -10.94 -6.64
CA ARG A 148 -16.76 -11.30 -6.13
C ARG A 148 -16.66 -12.40 -5.08
N SER A 149 -15.57 -13.17 -5.10
CA SER A 149 -15.27 -14.17 -4.07
C SER A 149 -15.02 -13.57 -2.67
N PHE A 150 -14.87 -12.24 -2.55
CA PHE A 150 -14.68 -11.54 -1.27
C PHE A 150 -15.89 -10.69 -0.84
N ASP A 151 -16.93 -10.62 -1.67
CA ASP A 151 -18.22 -9.98 -1.37
C ASP A 151 -19.20 -10.99 -0.75
#